data_AF-A0A1F5P2T7-F1
#
_entry.id   AF-A0A1F5P2T7-F1
#
_cell.length_a   1.000
_cell.length_b   1.000
_cell.length_c   1.000
_cell.angle_alpha   90.00
_cell.angle_beta   90.00
_cell.angle_gamma   90.00
#
_symmetry.space_group_name_H-M   'P 1'
#
loop_
_entity.id
_entity.type
_entity.pdbx_description
1 polymer ?
#
loop_
_entity_poly.entity_id
_entity_poly.type
_entity_poly.pdbx_seq_one_letter_code
_entity_poly.pdbx_strand_id
1 'polypeptide(L)'
;MQKPIDYIKDAENRGVAIGHFNISDMAALNAICESAKELGLPIFIGVSEGEREFIGIKKVRALVSAATEEYGIPVFLNADHTYSFEKIKEVVAAGYDSIIFDGAKLSFEENVRQTKQVVEYARSVNPAILVEAELGYIGTSSKLLDKIPEGAGLHLTTPEEAAEFVKATGIDLLAPAVGNIHGMLKNAPEPRLDIPRIAAVREACGVPLVLHGGSGTKDEDFVAGIKAGISMIHINTEIRVAWKNGIAEFMKANPDETTPYKILKSASDSVKKVVLARLKLFNS
;
A
#
# COMPACT_ATOMS: atom_id res chain seq x y z
N MET A 1 -20.00 8.49 -8.96
CA MET A 1 -19.10 8.26 -7.81
C MET A 1 -17.76 8.92 -8.16
N GLN A 2 -17.10 9.60 -7.22
CA GLN A 2 -15.77 10.18 -7.44
C GLN A 2 -14.75 9.07 -7.74
N LYS A 3 -13.74 9.35 -8.58
CA LYS A 3 -12.69 8.38 -8.93
C LYS A 3 -11.68 8.25 -7.79
N PRO A 4 -10.96 7.12 -7.67
CA PRO A 4 -9.97 6.95 -6.61
C PRO A 4 -8.89 8.06 -6.60
N ILE A 5 -8.48 8.55 -7.78
CA ILE A 5 -7.51 9.64 -7.91
C ILE A 5 -8.01 10.98 -7.34
N ASP A 6 -9.32 11.21 -7.32
CA ASP A 6 -9.90 12.46 -6.82
C ASP A 6 -9.70 12.55 -5.30
N TYR A 7 -9.81 11.42 -4.59
CA TYR A 7 -9.55 11.34 -3.14
C TYR A 7 -8.07 11.54 -2.80
N ILE A 8 -7.17 11.01 -3.62
CA ILE A 8 -5.72 11.21 -3.44
C ILE A 8 -5.37 12.69 -3.61
N LYS A 9 -5.89 13.34 -4.67
CA LYS A 9 -5.65 14.77 -4.92
C LYS A 9 -6.28 15.66 -3.85
N ASP A 10 -7.46 15.31 -3.34
CA ASP A 10 -8.06 16.02 -2.19
C ASP A 10 -7.16 15.93 -0.95
N ALA A 11 -6.63 14.74 -0.64
CA ALA A 11 -5.69 14.55 0.46
C ALA A 11 -4.43 15.41 0.29
N GLU A 12 -3.82 15.42 -0.91
CA GLU A 12 -2.67 16.28 -1.22
C GLU A 12 -2.98 17.76 -0.97
N ASN A 13 -4.14 18.25 -1.44
CA ASN A 13 -4.56 19.65 -1.24
C ASN A 13 -4.74 20.01 0.23
N ARG A 14 -5.12 19.02 1.07
CA ARG A 14 -5.24 19.18 2.52
C ARG A 14 -3.92 18.96 3.27
N GLY A 15 -2.84 18.59 2.58
CA GLY A 15 -1.54 18.30 3.18
C GLY A 15 -1.54 17.02 4.01
N VAL A 16 -2.39 16.05 3.66
CA VAL A 16 -2.54 14.75 4.33
C VAL A 16 -2.33 13.61 3.33
N ALA A 17 -2.18 12.38 3.83
CA ALA A 17 -2.04 11.19 2.97
C ALA A 17 -3.15 10.16 3.18
N ILE A 18 -3.42 9.42 2.10
CA ILE A 18 -4.33 8.28 2.11
C ILE A 18 -3.63 7.06 2.71
N GLY A 19 -4.31 6.35 3.61
CA GLY A 19 -3.85 5.07 4.12
C GLY A 19 -4.17 3.93 3.16
N HIS A 20 -3.15 3.13 2.83
CA HIS A 20 -3.29 1.83 2.18
C HIS A 20 -2.84 0.73 3.15
N PHE A 21 -3.71 -0.24 3.37
CA PHE A 21 -3.48 -1.31 4.32
C PHE A 21 -3.76 -2.66 3.69
N ASN A 22 -2.78 -3.57 3.75
CA ASN A 22 -3.00 -4.92 3.24
C ASN A 22 -3.88 -5.76 4.16
N ILE A 23 -4.63 -6.68 3.55
CA ILE A 23 -5.42 -7.69 4.27
C ILE A 23 -5.00 -9.10 3.88
N SER A 24 -5.12 -10.02 4.84
CA SER A 24 -5.00 -11.46 4.61
C SER A 24 -6.26 -12.23 5.02
N ASP A 25 -7.21 -11.56 5.69
CA ASP A 25 -8.48 -12.11 6.13
C ASP A 25 -9.55 -11.02 6.30
N MET A 26 -10.77 -11.45 6.66
CA MET A 26 -11.91 -10.57 6.90
C MET A 26 -11.80 -9.80 8.22
N ALA A 27 -11.08 -10.32 9.22
CA ALA A 27 -10.93 -9.66 10.52
C ALA A 27 -10.09 -8.37 10.38
N ALA A 28 -9.02 -8.42 9.61
CA ALA A 28 -8.21 -7.25 9.25
C ALA A 28 -9.02 -6.24 8.41
N LEU A 29 -9.77 -6.72 7.40
CA LEU A 29 -10.63 -5.86 6.58
C LEU A 29 -11.60 -5.05 7.44
N ASN A 30 -12.34 -5.72 8.32
CA ASN A 30 -13.30 -5.05 9.21
C ASN A 30 -12.60 -4.06 10.14
N ALA A 31 -11.46 -4.43 10.74
CA ALA A 31 -10.70 -3.54 11.61
C ALA A 31 -10.22 -2.26 10.90
N ILE A 32 -9.78 -2.39 9.64
CA ILE A 32 -9.33 -1.25 8.82
C ILE A 32 -10.52 -0.36 8.46
N CYS A 33 -11.62 -0.93 7.95
CA CYS A 33 -12.81 -0.18 7.58
C CYS A 33 -13.47 0.51 8.79
N GLU A 34 -13.54 -0.16 9.95
CA GLU A 34 -14.01 0.46 11.20
C GLU A 34 -13.15 1.66 11.58
N SER A 35 -11.82 1.52 11.56
CA SER A 35 -10.89 2.62 11.88
C SER A 35 -11.07 3.82 10.95
N ALA A 36 -11.22 3.56 9.65
CA ALA A 36 -11.44 4.59 8.64
C ALA A 36 -12.79 5.28 8.81
N LYS A 37 -13.85 4.52 9.13
CA LYS A 37 -15.20 5.04 9.39
C LYS A 37 -15.22 5.96 10.61
N GLU A 38 -14.52 5.60 11.69
CA GLU A 38 -14.41 6.44 12.88
C GLU A 38 -13.83 7.83 12.59
N LEU A 39 -12.99 7.94 11.56
CA LEU A 39 -12.36 9.19 11.15
C LEU A 39 -13.01 9.83 9.91
N GLY A 40 -13.99 9.16 9.29
CA GLY A 40 -14.62 9.61 8.04
C GLY A 40 -13.64 9.68 6.86
N LEU A 41 -12.62 8.81 6.83
CA LEU A 41 -11.56 8.85 5.83
C LEU A 41 -11.75 7.79 4.72
N PRO A 42 -11.43 8.12 3.46
CA PRO A 42 -11.27 7.12 2.41
C PRO A 42 -9.99 6.29 2.63
N ILE A 43 -10.02 5.01 2.25
CA ILE A 43 -8.86 4.11 2.38
C ILE A 43 -8.71 3.17 1.18
N PHE A 44 -7.49 2.65 1.01
CA PHE A 44 -7.19 1.57 0.08
C PHE A 44 -6.93 0.26 0.84
N ILE A 45 -7.53 -0.82 0.35
CA ILE A 45 -7.27 -2.19 0.78
C ILE A 45 -6.31 -2.82 -0.22
N GLY A 46 -5.12 -3.16 0.25
CA GLY A 46 -4.11 -3.87 -0.52
C GLY A 46 -4.27 -5.39 -0.42
N VAL A 47 -4.04 -6.09 -1.53
CA VAL A 47 -3.80 -7.54 -1.52
C VAL A 47 -2.68 -7.87 -2.49
N SER A 48 -1.58 -8.39 -1.98
CA SER A 48 -0.44 -8.92 -2.76
C SER A 48 -0.83 -10.16 -3.56
N GLU A 49 0.01 -10.60 -4.50
CA GLU A 49 -0.24 -11.86 -5.23
C GLU A 49 -0.51 -13.04 -4.30
N GLY A 50 0.27 -13.21 -3.22
CA GLY A 50 0.06 -14.29 -2.25
C GLY A 50 -1.26 -14.17 -1.48
N GLU A 51 -1.67 -12.95 -1.11
CA GLU A 51 -2.97 -12.70 -0.46
C GLU A 51 -4.13 -12.97 -1.43
N ARG A 52 -3.98 -12.58 -2.72
CA ARG A 52 -4.97 -12.86 -3.77
C ARG A 52 -5.08 -14.35 -4.10
N GLU A 53 -3.98 -15.09 -4.08
CA GLU A 53 -3.96 -16.55 -4.26
C GLU A 53 -4.64 -17.26 -3.08
N PHE A 54 -4.40 -16.79 -1.86
CA PHE A 54 -5.01 -17.36 -0.65
C PHE A 54 -6.52 -17.08 -0.56
N ILE A 55 -6.94 -15.82 -0.72
CA ILE A 55 -8.34 -15.40 -0.53
C ILE A 55 -9.16 -15.66 -1.80
N GLY A 56 -8.58 -15.38 -2.97
CA GLY A 56 -9.21 -15.41 -4.28
C GLY A 56 -9.55 -14.02 -4.82
N ILE A 57 -9.04 -13.70 -6.02
CA ILE A 57 -9.14 -12.38 -6.68
C ILE A 57 -10.56 -11.79 -6.66
N LYS A 58 -11.55 -12.55 -7.15
CA LYS A 58 -12.96 -12.11 -7.23
C LYS A 58 -13.64 -12.03 -5.85
N LYS A 59 -13.22 -12.87 -4.91
CA LYS A 59 -13.76 -12.86 -3.54
C LYS A 59 -13.34 -11.59 -2.81
N VAL A 60 -12.08 -11.17 -2.95
CA VAL A 60 -11.62 -9.89 -2.37
C VAL A 60 -12.42 -8.71 -2.93
N ARG A 61 -12.64 -8.65 -4.26
CA ARG A 61 -13.49 -7.60 -4.85
C ARG A 61 -14.88 -7.55 -4.21
N ALA A 62 -15.54 -8.71 -4.09
CA ALA A 62 -16.87 -8.79 -3.49
C ALA A 62 -16.85 -8.34 -2.02
N LEU A 63 -15.84 -8.75 -1.25
CA LEU A 63 -15.67 -8.33 0.16
C LEU A 63 -15.49 -6.83 0.29
N VAL A 64 -14.63 -6.21 -0.53
CA VAL A 64 -14.41 -4.76 -0.48
C VAL A 64 -15.64 -3.97 -0.93
N SER A 65 -16.38 -4.47 -1.92
CA SER A 65 -17.66 -3.86 -2.32
C SER A 65 -18.69 -3.91 -1.18
N ALA A 66 -18.83 -5.06 -0.51
CA ALA A 66 -19.71 -5.19 0.66
C ALA A 66 -19.28 -4.25 1.81
N ALA A 67 -17.97 -4.15 2.08
CA ALA A 67 -17.46 -3.23 3.09
C ALA A 67 -17.74 -1.77 2.75
N THR A 68 -17.62 -1.37 1.48
CA THR A 68 -17.96 0.00 1.04
C THR A 68 -19.41 0.34 1.40
N GLU A 69 -20.35 -0.57 1.11
CA GLU A 69 -21.77 -0.40 1.40
C GLU A 69 -22.06 -0.39 2.91
N GLU A 70 -21.48 -1.33 3.66
CA GLU A 70 -21.71 -1.49 5.10
C GLU A 70 -21.15 -0.31 5.93
N TYR A 71 -19.94 0.15 5.61
CA TYR A 71 -19.28 1.20 6.38
C TYR A 71 -19.67 2.61 5.91
N GLY A 72 -20.18 2.76 4.69
CA GLY A 72 -20.63 4.05 4.15
C GLY A 72 -19.49 5.05 3.88
N ILE A 73 -18.27 4.53 3.66
CA ILE A 73 -17.07 5.29 3.31
C ILE A 73 -16.49 4.80 1.98
N PRO A 74 -15.70 5.60 1.26
CA PRO A 74 -14.99 5.13 0.07
C PRO A 74 -13.90 4.11 0.45
N VAL A 75 -14.05 2.87 -0.04
CA VAL A 75 -13.06 1.79 0.13
C VAL A 75 -12.62 1.31 -1.25
N PHE A 76 -11.35 1.54 -1.57
CA PHE A 76 -10.77 1.15 -2.87
C PHE A 76 -9.96 -0.13 -2.74
N LEU A 77 -10.00 -0.99 -3.77
CA LEU A 77 -9.22 -2.22 -3.81
C LEU A 77 -8.00 -2.05 -4.71
N ASN A 78 -6.82 -2.33 -4.16
CA ASN A 78 -5.54 -2.26 -4.83
C ASN A 78 -4.91 -3.66 -5.03
N ALA A 79 -4.45 -3.92 -6.26
CA ALA A 79 -3.68 -5.11 -6.59
C ALA A 79 -2.20 -4.86 -6.30
N ASP A 80 -1.83 -5.03 -5.03
CA ASP A 80 -0.48 -4.80 -4.52
C ASP A 80 0.54 -5.76 -5.17
N HIS A 81 1.73 -5.25 -5.49
CA HIS A 81 2.84 -5.88 -6.23
C HIS A 81 2.44 -7.01 -7.20
N THR A 82 2.18 -6.68 -8.47
CA THR A 82 1.89 -7.65 -9.53
C THR A 82 3.04 -7.75 -10.53
N TYR A 83 3.54 -8.96 -10.77
CA TYR A 83 4.82 -9.19 -11.45
C TYR A 83 4.70 -9.61 -12.91
N SER A 84 3.49 -9.81 -13.42
CA SER A 84 3.28 -10.25 -14.81
C SER A 84 2.04 -9.62 -15.44
N PHE A 85 2.12 -9.40 -16.74
CA PHE A 85 1.01 -8.87 -17.52
C PHE A 85 -0.24 -9.76 -17.47
N GLU A 86 -0.08 -11.08 -17.40
CA GLU A 86 -1.24 -11.99 -17.29
C GLU A 86 -1.95 -11.85 -15.94
N LYS A 87 -1.22 -11.76 -14.82
CA LYS A 87 -1.83 -11.51 -13.51
C LYS A 87 -2.48 -10.11 -13.43
N ILE A 88 -1.90 -9.11 -14.10
CA ILE A 88 -2.52 -7.79 -14.26
C ILE A 88 -3.88 -7.91 -14.96
N LYS A 89 -3.98 -8.70 -16.04
CA LYS A 89 -5.24 -8.91 -16.77
C LYS A 89 -6.31 -9.51 -15.88
N GLU A 90 -5.95 -10.44 -15.01
CA GLU A 90 -6.89 -11.06 -14.05
C GLU A 90 -7.48 -10.06 -13.06
N VAL A 91 -6.66 -9.22 -12.43
CA VAL A 91 -7.14 -8.24 -11.44
C VAL A 91 -7.91 -7.08 -12.08
N VAL A 92 -7.50 -6.63 -13.26
CA VAL A 92 -8.24 -5.63 -14.05
C VAL A 92 -9.62 -6.18 -14.43
N ALA A 93 -9.69 -7.41 -14.94
CA ALA A 93 -10.96 -8.05 -15.28
C ALA A 93 -11.86 -8.30 -14.06
N ALA A 94 -11.27 -8.41 -12.87
CA ALA A 94 -11.99 -8.53 -11.62
C ALA A 94 -12.48 -7.19 -11.04
N GLY A 95 -12.18 -6.05 -11.66
CA GLY A 95 -12.67 -4.73 -11.24
C GLY A 95 -11.94 -4.16 -10.03
N TYR A 96 -10.63 -4.37 -9.94
CA TYR A 96 -9.78 -3.67 -8.97
C TYR A 96 -9.70 -2.18 -9.32
N ASP A 97 -9.64 -1.32 -8.31
CA ASP A 97 -9.68 0.15 -8.47
C ASP A 97 -8.28 0.74 -8.75
N SER A 98 -7.24 0.04 -8.30
CA SER A 98 -5.83 0.38 -8.51
C SER A 98 -5.01 -0.90 -8.68
N ILE A 99 -3.96 -0.85 -9.51
CA ILE A 99 -3.04 -1.96 -9.75
C ILE A 99 -1.59 -1.47 -9.68
N ILE A 100 -0.71 -2.30 -9.12
CA ILE A 100 0.73 -2.04 -9.10
C ILE A 100 1.42 -3.04 -10.03
N PHE A 101 2.10 -2.53 -11.04
CA PHE A 101 3.08 -3.33 -11.78
C PHE A 101 4.46 -3.15 -11.14
N ASP A 102 4.97 -4.22 -10.53
CA ASP A 102 6.27 -4.21 -9.85
C ASP A 102 7.35 -4.69 -10.83
N GLY A 103 7.97 -3.71 -11.49
CA GLY A 103 9.13 -3.88 -12.35
C GLY A 103 10.46 -3.52 -11.67
N ALA A 104 10.52 -3.39 -10.34
CA ALA A 104 11.67 -2.83 -9.61
C ALA A 104 13.00 -3.58 -9.85
N LYS A 105 12.93 -4.86 -10.23
CA LYS A 105 14.10 -5.70 -10.55
C LYS A 105 14.47 -5.74 -12.04
N LEU A 106 13.68 -5.10 -12.90
CA LEU A 106 13.94 -5.01 -14.34
C LEU A 106 14.93 -3.87 -14.62
N SER A 107 15.54 -3.88 -15.81
CA SER A 107 16.21 -2.68 -16.30
C SER A 107 15.19 -1.55 -16.49
N PHE A 108 15.65 -0.30 -16.44
CA PHE A 108 14.78 0.86 -16.63
C PHE A 108 13.96 0.77 -17.92
N GLU A 109 14.61 0.44 -19.05
CA GLU A 109 13.96 0.30 -20.36
C GLU A 109 12.87 -0.79 -20.37
N GLU A 110 13.14 -1.93 -19.74
CA GLU A 110 12.20 -3.04 -19.70
C GLU A 110 11.03 -2.75 -18.74
N ASN A 111 11.30 -2.07 -17.62
CA ASN A 111 10.27 -1.58 -16.72
C ASN A 111 9.34 -0.57 -17.42
N VAL A 112 9.91 0.39 -18.18
CA VAL A 112 9.13 1.33 -19.00
C VAL A 112 8.26 0.58 -20.00
N ARG A 113 8.84 -0.37 -20.75
CA ARG A 113 8.15 -1.12 -21.79
C ARG A 113 6.96 -1.91 -21.24
N GLN A 114 7.15 -2.66 -20.16
CA GLN A 114 6.09 -3.47 -19.56
C GLN A 114 5.04 -2.62 -18.83
N THR A 115 5.47 -1.59 -18.10
CA THR A 115 4.55 -0.66 -17.42
C THR A 115 3.65 0.05 -18.42
N LYS A 116 4.20 0.54 -19.54
CA LYS A 116 3.40 1.15 -20.61
C LYS A 116 2.34 0.20 -21.16
N GLN A 117 2.70 -1.06 -21.40
CA GLN A 117 1.76 -2.09 -21.84
C GLN A 117 0.63 -2.31 -20.81
N VAL A 118 0.96 -2.30 -19.52
CA VAL A 118 -0.02 -2.38 -18.42
C VAL A 118 -0.97 -1.17 -18.43
N VAL A 119 -0.44 0.05 -18.57
CA VAL A 119 -1.24 1.28 -18.65
C VAL A 119 -2.20 1.23 -19.82
N GLU A 120 -1.71 0.95 -21.03
CA GLU A 120 -2.53 0.87 -22.24
C GLU A 120 -3.68 -0.15 -22.08
N TYR A 121 -3.36 -1.33 -21.53
CA TYR A 121 -4.37 -2.36 -21.29
C TYR A 121 -5.40 -1.93 -20.23
N ALA A 122 -4.97 -1.46 -19.06
CA ALA A 122 -5.87 -1.05 -17.98
C ALA A 122 -6.84 0.04 -18.47
N ARG A 123 -6.33 1.03 -19.22
CA ARG A 123 -7.15 2.10 -19.82
C ARG A 123 -8.14 1.59 -20.86
N SER A 124 -7.75 0.60 -21.67
CA SER A 124 -8.65 0.00 -22.66
C SER A 124 -9.84 -0.73 -22.04
N VAL A 125 -9.69 -1.24 -20.81
CA VAL A 125 -10.75 -1.94 -20.07
C VAL A 125 -11.58 -0.97 -19.24
N ASN A 126 -10.91 -0.17 -18.40
CA ASN A 126 -11.57 0.83 -17.56
C ASN A 126 -10.60 1.98 -17.28
N PRO A 127 -10.82 3.19 -17.86
CA PRO A 127 -9.92 4.33 -17.68
C PRO A 127 -9.94 4.92 -16.26
N ALA A 128 -10.78 4.43 -15.35
CA ALA A 128 -10.79 4.84 -13.94
C ALA A 128 -9.84 4.01 -13.06
N ILE A 129 -9.33 2.87 -13.54
CA ILE A 129 -8.36 2.04 -12.78
C ILE A 129 -7.04 2.79 -12.71
N LEU A 130 -6.54 3.02 -11.49
CA LEU A 130 -5.22 3.63 -11.32
C LEU A 130 -4.11 2.62 -11.60
N VAL A 131 -3.09 3.05 -12.33
CA VAL A 131 -1.88 2.27 -12.53
C VAL A 131 -0.74 2.91 -11.77
N GLU A 132 -0.17 2.14 -10.85
CA GLU A 132 1.00 2.48 -10.07
C GLU A 132 2.19 1.64 -10.54
N ALA A 133 3.39 2.22 -10.47
CA ALA A 133 4.62 1.51 -10.76
C ALA A 133 5.73 1.93 -9.80
N GLU A 134 6.69 1.01 -9.61
CA GLU A 134 7.83 1.19 -8.71
C GLU A 134 9.11 1.52 -9.47
N LEU A 135 9.89 2.45 -8.92
CA LEU A 135 11.24 2.78 -9.37
C LEU A 135 12.25 2.67 -8.23
N GLY A 136 13.42 2.11 -8.54
CA GLY A 136 14.41 1.73 -7.54
C GLY A 136 14.04 0.41 -6.87
N TYR A 137 14.87 -0.04 -5.93
CA TYR A 137 14.64 -1.31 -5.24
C TYR A 137 14.80 -1.13 -3.73
N ILE A 138 13.72 -1.38 -2.99
CA ILE A 138 13.65 -1.25 -1.53
C ILE A 138 13.56 -2.61 -0.81
N GLY A 139 13.81 -3.70 -1.53
CA GLY A 139 13.64 -5.06 -1.02
C GLY A 139 12.31 -5.69 -1.45
N THR A 140 12.08 -6.93 -1.04
CA THR A 140 10.81 -7.63 -1.30
C THR A 140 10.25 -8.21 -0.02
N SER A 141 8.93 -8.41 0.00
CA SER A 141 8.16 -9.03 1.09
C SER A 141 7.96 -8.19 2.36
N SER A 142 6.71 -8.04 2.77
CA SER A 142 6.32 -7.42 4.04
C SER A 142 6.41 -8.41 5.21
N LYS A 143 7.54 -8.41 5.93
CA LYS A 143 7.81 -9.29 7.08
C LYS A 143 8.84 -8.68 8.04
N LEU A 144 9.03 -9.32 9.19
CA LEU A 144 10.16 -9.02 10.07
C LEU A 144 11.47 -9.55 9.46
N LEU A 145 12.49 -8.71 9.44
CA LEU A 145 13.79 -8.94 8.81
C LEU A 145 14.91 -8.97 9.84
N ASP A 146 15.89 -9.85 9.61
CA ASP A 146 17.09 -9.90 10.44
C ASP A 146 18.13 -8.84 10.02
N LYS A 147 18.12 -8.44 8.75
CA LYS A 147 18.99 -7.41 8.16
C LYS A 147 18.35 -6.81 6.91
N ILE A 148 18.91 -5.69 6.44
CA ILE A 148 18.52 -5.05 5.17
C ILE A 148 18.70 -6.05 4.02
N PRO A 149 17.70 -6.21 3.12
CA PRO A 149 17.83 -7.09 1.96
C PRO A 149 18.98 -6.66 1.05
N GLU A 150 19.68 -7.62 0.45
CA GLU A 150 20.75 -7.32 -0.49
C GLU A 150 20.21 -6.51 -1.67
N GLY A 151 20.90 -5.43 -2.02
CA GLY A 151 20.49 -4.51 -3.09
C GLY A 151 19.49 -3.43 -2.67
N ALA A 152 18.77 -3.60 -1.55
CA ALA A 152 17.77 -2.63 -1.12
C ALA A 152 18.43 -1.31 -0.72
N GLY A 153 17.93 -0.20 -1.27
CA GLY A 153 18.44 1.15 -0.98
C GLY A 153 19.78 1.50 -1.63
N LEU A 154 20.35 0.62 -2.47
CA LEU A 154 21.58 0.94 -3.23
C LEU A 154 21.33 1.95 -4.36
N HIS A 155 20.14 1.89 -4.96
CA HIS A 155 19.71 2.78 -6.04
C HIS A 155 18.43 3.50 -5.63
N LEU A 156 18.59 4.74 -5.16
CA LEU A 156 17.48 5.63 -4.86
C LEU A 156 17.00 6.33 -6.13
N THR A 157 15.69 6.47 -6.28
CA THR A 157 15.08 7.09 -7.47
C THR A 157 15.53 8.53 -7.61
N THR A 158 16.05 8.89 -8.78
CA THR A 158 16.36 10.29 -9.10
C THR A 158 15.15 11.04 -9.66
N PRO A 159 15.09 12.38 -9.50
CA PRO A 159 14.04 13.19 -10.11
C PRO A 159 13.95 13.02 -11.64
N GLU A 160 15.10 12.92 -12.31
CA GLU A 160 15.19 12.75 -13.76
C GLU A 160 14.61 11.40 -14.22
N GLU A 161 14.99 10.30 -13.57
CA GLU A 161 14.43 8.97 -13.85
C GLU A 161 12.92 8.95 -13.62
N ALA A 162 12.44 9.56 -12.53
CA ALA A 162 11.02 9.63 -12.21
C ALA A 162 10.22 10.39 -13.27
N ALA A 163 10.71 11.56 -13.70
CA ALA A 163 10.07 12.36 -14.74
C ALA A 163 10.05 11.64 -16.10
N GLU A 164 11.18 11.02 -16.48
CA GLU A 164 11.27 10.24 -17.71
C GLU A 164 10.32 9.04 -17.69
N PHE A 165 10.30 8.30 -16.59
CA PHE A 165 9.49 7.09 -16.46
C PHE A 165 7.99 7.40 -16.52
N VAL A 166 7.52 8.40 -15.78
CA VAL A 166 6.12 8.82 -15.80
C VAL A 166 5.72 9.28 -17.20
N LYS A 167 6.56 10.08 -17.86
CA LYS A 167 6.31 10.55 -19.23
C LYS A 167 6.24 9.40 -20.23
N ALA A 168 7.12 8.41 -20.11
CA ALA A 168 7.21 7.30 -21.04
C ALA A 168 6.09 6.27 -20.86
N THR A 169 5.61 6.09 -19.62
CA THR A 169 4.65 5.04 -19.26
C THR A 169 3.21 5.52 -19.16
N GLY A 170 2.98 6.75 -18.69
CA GLY A 170 1.64 7.29 -18.45
C GLY A 170 0.95 6.76 -17.18
N ILE A 171 1.71 6.28 -16.19
CA ILE A 171 1.20 5.85 -14.88
C ILE A 171 0.50 7.00 -14.14
N ASP A 172 -0.39 6.62 -13.21
CA ASP A 172 -1.13 7.55 -12.35
C ASP A 172 -0.41 7.88 -11.06
N LEU A 173 0.37 6.92 -10.55
CA LEU A 173 1.00 6.94 -9.23
C LEU A 173 2.42 6.39 -9.36
N LEU A 174 3.37 6.96 -8.62
CA LEU A 174 4.76 6.51 -8.60
C LEU A 174 5.17 6.10 -7.18
N ALA A 175 5.77 4.93 -7.03
CA ALA A 175 6.42 4.47 -5.82
C ALA A 175 7.96 4.58 -5.97
N PRO A 176 8.59 5.65 -5.47
CA PRO A 176 10.04 5.82 -5.56
C PRO A 176 10.78 5.18 -4.36
N ALA A 177 11.98 4.67 -4.61
CA ALA A 177 12.94 4.32 -3.57
C ALA A 177 13.56 5.59 -2.96
N VAL A 178 13.15 5.93 -1.74
CA VAL A 178 13.53 7.17 -1.03
C VAL A 178 14.17 6.91 0.34
N GLY A 179 14.89 5.79 0.45
CA GLY A 179 15.70 5.43 1.61
C GLY A 179 15.07 4.37 2.51
N ASN A 180 13.76 4.15 2.41
CA ASN A 180 13.02 3.10 3.12
C ASN A 180 13.30 1.69 2.56
N ILE A 181 12.81 0.68 3.27
CA ILE A 181 12.85 -0.73 2.88
C ILE A 181 11.49 -1.40 3.06
N HIS A 182 11.27 -2.53 2.37
CA HIS A 182 10.16 -3.42 2.68
C HIS A 182 10.41 -4.24 3.96
N GLY A 183 9.38 -4.36 4.80
CA GLY A 183 9.46 -5.11 6.05
C GLY A 183 9.76 -4.22 7.26
N MET A 184 10.21 -4.84 8.34
CA MET A 184 10.73 -4.15 9.53
C MET A 184 11.92 -4.92 10.09
N LEU A 185 13.00 -4.24 10.44
CA LEU A 185 14.18 -4.79 11.09
C LEU A 185 13.86 -5.17 12.54
N LYS A 186 14.21 -6.39 12.95
CA LYS A 186 13.96 -6.88 14.31
C LYS A 186 14.84 -6.21 15.36
N ASN A 187 16.11 -5.98 15.01
CA ASN A 187 17.19 -5.66 15.96
C ASN A 187 18.00 -4.43 15.53
N ALA A 188 17.46 -3.60 14.64
CA ALA A 188 18.11 -2.39 14.15
C ALA A 188 17.05 -1.31 13.89
N PRO A 189 17.40 -0.01 13.98
CA PRO A 189 16.48 1.04 13.59
C PRO A 189 16.22 0.97 12.08
N GLU A 190 14.98 1.30 11.68
CA GLU A 190 14.66 1.43 10.27
C GLU A 190 15.48 2.56 9.61
N PRO A 191 15.83 2.39 8.32
CA PRO A 191 16.37 3.47 7.50
C PRO A 191 15.47 4.72 7.52
N ARG A 192 16.09 5.90 7.42
CA ARG A 192 15.39 7.19 7.38
C ARG A 192 14.94 7.50 5.96
N LEU A 193 13.84 8.24 5.83
CA LEU A 193 13.42 8.79 4.55
C LEU A 193 14.33 9.94 4.09
N ASP A 194 14.66 9.96 2.80
CA ASP A 194 15.33 11.07 2.13
C ASP A 194 14.28 12.13 1.75
N ILE A 195 13.93 12.99 2.71
CA ILE A 195 12.89 14.02 2.54
C ILE A 195 13.19 15.00 1.37
N PRO A 196 14.44 15.52 1.21
CA PRO A 196 14.76 16.34 0.04
C PRO A 196 14.54 15.63 -1.29
N ARG A 197 14.86 14.32 -1.37
CA ARG A 197 14.59 13.52 -2.57
C ARG A 197 13.11 13.34 -2.84
N ILE A 198 12.29 13.08 -1.81
CA ILE A 198 10.83 13.01 -1.97
C ILE A 198 10.31 14.29 -2.63
N ALA A 199 10.71 15.46 -2.11
CA ALA A 199 10.29 16.75 -2.66
C ALA A 199 10.72 16.92 -4.13
N ALA A 200 11.99 16.64 -4.43
CA ALA A 200 12.52 16.78 -5.78
C ALA A 200 11.85 15.80 -6.78
N VAL A 201 11.60 14.56 -6.38
CA VAL A 201 10.90 13.56 -7.19
C VAL A 201 9.43 13.98 -7.41
N ARG A 202 8.73 14.46 -6.37
CA ARG A 202 7.33 14.90 -6.48
C ARG A 202 7.20 16.04 -7.49
N GLU A 203 8.09 17.02 -7.42
CA GLU A 203 8.13 18.17 -8.31
C GLU A 203 8.38 17.73 -9.76
N ALA A 204 9.35 16.84 -9.98
CA ALA A 204 9.75 16.42 -11.32
C ALA A 204 8.72 15.50 -12.02
N CYS A 205 8.12 14.55 -11.29
CA CYS A 205 7.26 13.53 -11.89
C CYS A 205 5.80 13.98 -12.10
N GLY A 206 5.33 14.97 -11.34
CA GLY A 206 4.00 15.56 -11.50
C GLY A 206 2.81 14.66 -11.10
N VAL A 207 3.04 13.42 -10.69
CA VAL A 207 2.02 12.47 -10.20
C VAL A 207 2.11 12.31 -8.67
N PRO A 208 1.03 11.89 -8.00
CA PRO A 208 1.07 11.57 -6.57
C PRO A 208 2.12 10.49 -6.27
N LEU A 209 2.83 10.65 -5.16
CA LEU A 209 3.83 9.68 -4.71
C LEU A 209 3.25 8.72 -3.68
N VAL A 210 3.67 7.47 -3.78
CA VAL A 210 3.27 6.38 -2.89
C VAL A 210 4.47 5.91 -2.09
N LEU A 211 4.38 5.99 -0.76
CA LEU A 211 5.40 5.46 0.13
C LEU A 211 5.13 3.98 0.39
N HIS A 212 5.91 3.15 -0.28
CA HIS A 212 6.01 1.71 -0.01
C HIS A 212 6.79 1.45 1.28
N GLY A 213 6.76 0.22 1.78
CA GLY A 213 7.55 -0.15 2.97
C GLY A 213 7.34 0.76 4.18
N GLY A 214 6.14 1.32 4.38
CA GLY A 214 5.93 2.33 5.43
C GLY A 214 6.07 1.76 6.85
N SER A 215 5.88 0.46 7.04
CA SER A 215 5.96 -0.18 8.36
C SER A 215 7.29 0.08 9.07
N GLY A 216 7.24 0.52 10.32
CA GLY A 216 8.43 0.85 11.12
C GLY A 216 9.05 2.22 10.82
N THR A 217 8.59 2.93 9.78
CA THR A 217 9.00 4.32 9.53
C THR A 217 8.63 5.18 10.74
N LYS A 218 9.53 6.09 11.11
CA LYS A 218 9.31 6.98 12.26
C LYS A 218 8.17 7.96 11.98
N ASP A 219 7.41 8.30 13.01
CA ASP A 219 6.30 9.22 12.90
C ASP A 219 6.70 10.60 12.34
N GLU A 220 7.87 11.11 12.75
CA GLU A 220 8.43 12.35 12.22
C GLU A 220 8.75 12.28 10.72
N ASP A 221 9.19 11.12 10.23
CA ASP A 221 9.50 10.91 8.81
C ASP A 221 8.21 10.79 7.98
N PHE A 222 7.15 10.17 8.53
CA PHE A 222 5.83 10.20 7.88
C PHE A 222 5.33 11.63 7.71
N VAL A 223 5.33 12.43 8.77
CA VAL A 223 4.85 13.82 8.72
C VAL A 223 5.70 14.65 7.76
N ALA A 224 7.02 14.50 7.79
CA ALA A 224 7.91 15.21 6.88
C ALA A 224 7.74 14.75 5.41
N GLY A 225 7.57 13.45 5.18
CA GLY A 225 7.36 12.87 3.85
C GLY A 225 6.05 13.31 3.22
N ILE A 226 4.97 13.34 3.99
CA ILE A 226 3.66 13.85 3.53
C ILE A 226 3.79 15.32 3.11
N LYS A 227 4.42 16.16 3.94
CA LYS A 227 4.69 17.57 3.61
C LYS A 227 5.57 17.74 2.37
N ALA A 228 6.46 16.80 2.11
CA ALA A 228 7.33 16.80 0.93
C ALA A 228 6.65 16.27 -0.33
N GLY A 229 5.48 15.60 -0.23
CA GLY A 229 4.71 15.17 -1.39
C GLY A 229 4.30 13.70 -1.42
N ILE A 230 4.48 12.93 -0.34
CA ILE A 230 3.87 11.60 -0.23
C ILE A 230 2.35 11.73 -0.07
N SER A 231 1.62 11.09 -0.96
CA SER A 231 0.17 11.22 -1.08
C SER A 231 -0.58 9.96 -0.61
N MET A 232 0.09 8.81 -0.62
CA MET A 232 -0.42 7.53 -0.11
C MET A 232 0.68 6.73 0.58
N ILE A 233 0.33 5.99 1.63
CA ILE A 233 1.29 5.21 2.43
C ILE A 233 0.82 3.76 2.58
N HIS A 234 1.67 2.81 2.19
CA HIS A 234 1.39 1.37 2.26
C HIS A 234 1.90 0.79 3.59
N ILE A 235 1.01 0.19 4.37
CA ILE A 235 1.31 -0.46 5.66
C ILE A 235 0.83 -1.92 5.64
N ASN A 236 1.76 -2.86 5.86
CA ASN A 236 1.43 -4.29 5.91
C ASN A 236 2.11 -5.01 7.09
N THR A 237 3.42 -4.86 7.28
CA THR A 237 4.15 -5.58 8.34
C THR A 237 3.59 -5.26 9.72
N GLU A 238 3.26 -4.00 10.01
CA GLU A 238 2.61 -3.62 11.28
C GLU A 238 1.24 -4.30 11.47
N ILE A 239 0.45 -4.46 10.39
CA ILE A 239 -0.84 -5.15 10.41
C ILE A 239 -0.64 -6.62 10.75
N ARG A 240 0.31 -7.30 10.10
CA ARG A 240 0.63 -8.71 10.35
C ARG A 240 1.14 -8.94 11.77
N VAL A 241 1.98 -8.04 12.28
CA VAL A 241 2.49 -8.11 13.67
C VAL A 241 1.36 -7.91 14.66
N ALA A 242 0.52 -6.88 14.48
CA ALA A 242 -0.62 -6.62 15.36
C ALA A 242 -1.62 -7.78 15.38
N TRP A 243 -1.95 -8.31 14.20
CA TRP A 243 -2.82 -9.47 14.04
C TRP A 243 -2.26 -10.69 14.78
N LYS A 244 -1.00 -11.04 14.53
CA LYS A 244 -0.33 -12.19 15.15
C LYS A 244 -0.28 -12.06 16.67
N ASN A 245 0.14 -10.91 17.18
CA ASN A 245 0.32 -10.68 18.61
C ASN A 245 -1.05 -10.69 19.32
N GLY A 246 -2.08 -10.08 18.73
CA GLY A 246 -3.43 -10.10 19.30
C GLY A 246 -3.98 -11.52 19.47
N ILE A 247 -3.75 -12.40 18.49
CA ILE A 247 -4.14 -13.81 18.62
C ILE A 247 -3.29 -14.52 19.66
N ALA A 248 -1.97 -14.37 19.62
CA ALA A 248 -1.05 -15.06 20.53
C ALA A 248 -1.33 -14.73 22.00
N GLU A 249 -1.59 -13.46 22.32
CA GLU A 249 -1.95 -13.00 23.65
C GLU A 249 -3.30 -13.57 24.10
N PHE A 250 -4.30 -13.55 23.22
CA PHE A 250 -5.62 -14.10 23.52
C PHE A 250 -5.60 -15.61 23.78
N MET A 251 -4.89 -16.37 22.94
CA MET A 251 -4.77 -17.83 23.08
C MET A 251 -4.03 -18.20 24.36
N LYS A 252 -3.01 -17.42 24.77
CA LYS A 252 -2.31 -17.62 26.04
C LYS A 252 -3.22 -17.38 27.24
N ALA A 253 -4.10 -16.38 27.17
CA ALA A 253 -5.04 -16.05 28.24
C ALA A 253 -6.27 -16.98 28.29
N ASN A 254 -6.63 -17.60 27.15
CA ASN A 254 -7.85 -18.41 26.98
C ASN A 254 -7.52 -19.75 26.31
N PRO A 255 -6.78 -20.66 26.98
CA PRO A 255 -6.26 -21.88 26.35
C PRO A 255 -7.34 -22.85 25.85
N ASP A 256 -8.54 -22.79 26.44
CA ASP A 256 -9.66 -23.68 26.10
C ASP A 256 -10.64 -23.06 25.08
N GLU A 257 -10.44 -21.80 24.66
CA GLU A 257 -11.32 -21.16 23.68
C GLU A 257 -11.03 -21.70 22.28
N THR A 258 -12.07 -22.20 21.62
CA THR A 258 -11.99 -22.85 20.30
C THR A 258 -12.84 -22.14 19.25
N THR A 259 -13.63 -21.14 19.65
CA THR A 259 -14.57 -20.42 18.78
C THR A 259 -13.80 -19.42 17.88
N PRO A 260 -13.73 -19.63 16.54
CA PRO A 260 -12.84 -18.85 15.69
C PRO A 260 -13.11 -17.35 15.68
N TYR A 261 -14.37 -16.92 15.62
CA TYR A 261 -14.67 -15.48 15.55
C TYR A 261 -14.31 -14.73 16.84
N LYS A 262 -14.31 -15.41 18.00
CA LYS A 262 -13.86 -14.82 19.26
C LYS A 262 -12.34 -14.66 19.30
N ILE A 263 -11.62 -15.65 18.78
CA ILE A 263 -10.15 -15.59 18.63
C ILE A 263 -9.79 -14.48 17.63
N LEU A 264 -10.45 -14.41 16.48
CA LEU A 264 -10.18 -13.40 15.45
C LEU A 264 -10.54 -11.99 15.91
N LYS A 265 -11.47 -11.83 16.87
CA LYS A 265 -11.80 -10.53 17.44
C LYS A 265 -10.59 -9.87 18.12
N SER A 266 -9.73 -10.65 18.79
CA SER A 266 -8.52 -10.07 19.39
C SER A 266 -7.52 -9.58 18.34
N ALA A 267 -7.41 -10.29 17.21
CA ALA A 267 -6.62 -9.86 16.06
C ALA A 267 -7.16 -8.54 15.50
N SER A 268 -8.48 -8.47 15.29
CA SER A 268 -9.19 -7.28 14.81
C SER A 268 -8.94 -6.07 15.72
N ASP A 269 -9.09 -6.23 17.03
CA ASP A 269 -8.91 -5.14 17.99
C ASP A 269 -7.46 -4.63 18.02
N SER A 270 -6.48 -5.52 17.90
CA SER A 270 -5.06 -5.14 17.80
C SER A 270 -4.73 -4.42 16.50
N VAL A 271 -5.25 -4.91 15.36
CA VAL A 271 -5.09 -4.24 14.05
C VAL A 271 -5.73 -2.85 14.08
N LYS A 272 -6.95 -2.73 14.63
CA LYS A 272 -7.68 -1.46 14.73
C LYS A 272 -6.87 -0.38 15.44
N LYS A 273 -6.20 -0.72 16.55
CA LYS A 273 -5.34 0.22 17.29
C LYS A 273 -4.22 0.79 16.42
N VAL A 274 -3.55 -0.07 15.64
CA VAL A 274 -2.46 0.35 14.74
C VAL A 274 -3.00 1.21 13.61
N VAL A 275 -4.06 0.76 12.93
CA VAL A 275 -4.63 1.48 11.79
C VAL A 275 -5.14 2.85 12.22
N LEU A 276 -5.85 2.94 13.34
CA LEU A 276 -6.36 4.21 13.85
C LEU A 276 -5.23 5.19 14.19
N ALA A 277 -4.12 4.70 14.78
CA ALA A 277 -2.96 5.53 15.06
C ALA A 277 -2.31 6.05 13.77
N ARG A 278 -2.14 5.18 12.75
CA ARG A 278 -1.57 5.56 11.46
C ARG A 278 -2.46 6.53 10.69
N LEU A 279 -3.76 6.29 10.63
CA LEU A 279 -4.70 7.21 9.97
C LEU A 279 -4.71 8.60 10.62
N LYS A 280 -4.68 8.67 11.96
CA LYS A 280 -4.56 9.95 12.68
C LYS A 280 -3.26 10.67 12.35
N LEU A 281 -2.14 9.95 12.33
CA LEU A 281 -0.83 10.51 12.00
C LEU A 281 -0.78 11.01 10.55
N PHE A 282 -1.33 10.26 9.59
CA PHE A 282 -1.33 10.64 8.19
C PHE A 282 -2.24 11.85 7.89
N ASN A 283 -3.10 12.21 8.84
CA ASN A 283 -4.08 13.28 8.74
C ASN A 283 -3.93 14.33 9.86
N SER A 284 -2.73 14.47 10.43
CA SER A 284 -2.39 15.42 11.51
C SER A 284 -1.88 16.76 11.00
#